data_AF-A0A316MFF9-F1
#
_entry.id   AF-A0A316MFF9-F1
#
_cell.length_a   1.000
_cell.length_b   1.000
_cell.length_c   1.000
_cell.angle_alpha   90.00
_cell.angle_beta   90.00
_cell.angle_gamma   90.00
#
_symmetry.space_group_name_H-M   'P 1'
#
loop_
_entity.id
_entity.type
_entity.pdbx_description
1 polymer ?
#
loop_
_entity_poly.entity_id
_entity_poly.type
_entity_poly.pdbx_seq_one_letter_code
_entity_poly.pdbx_strand_id
1 'polypeptide(L)'
;MPQPIALTFNNLARLAQAGNGNIIVRDGGLQTTGKVGAFFAAKAAHRAAGEALLQGVRQRYGDAVADALAPDLRTVREQGRPLGARTARDVLAKAAEMSEGLVRINTDMARHFIMANAGPGDTRNLDASFGEFCAARGLDPAVRQDLKAAFGEAVLEAARNSTTLLSFAEMSRAVSTASLPGMKKALNIAAAEQFMTRGADAAMDAFAERLKLNAAQRENLRPLVDMAVRREAENTEGELTAQALSEAVSAGTLPGMDNFAYACGKARLDDAAARDTMDWAAPDTMADAAMLTAQLARGGGIALNALAMQCLPVMRELQPEGLLTRETLWQGCFHEPMPENLRNAAPRQFNGAMFDRLVSQLQEAAPGDPMAAPNGMATLSSGISLDKTLESLHGPVTLTLADFANLPTLTALSRLGTLEEVEASLAKDLGRRGTHNRLPDYTPTISFGIAGGEAETVHIQDTSGMNEKDRAAFAGGEPSSMSRDLAARALRLCGGNEAQARQVIQSMGQSGAFLVRSNSPVTGIFESEHSPLDIDIRREENGNITMRFYKPEQSPLDIDYTYTITPDGQGRLKACRIQARQPAAPQSA
;
A
#
# COMPACT_ATOMS: atom_id res chain seq x y z
N MET A 1 -34.85 27.74 13.56
CA MET A 1 -35.64 26.99 12.56
C MET A 1 -34.94 25.66 12.31
N PRO A 2 -35.63 24.52 12.23
CA PRO A 2 -34.98 23.24 11.90
C PRO A 2 -34.39 23.34 10.49
N GLN A 3 -33.15 22.88 10.33
CA GLN A 3 -32.47 22.89 9.02
C GLN A 3 -33.19 21.96 8.03
N PRO A 4 -33.29 22.34 6.74
CA PRO A 4 -33.87 21.48 5.72
C PRO A 4 -33.09 20.16 5.63
N ILE A 5 -33.79 19.03 5.70
CA ILE A 5 -33.18 17.71 5.53
C ILE A 5 -32.84 17.54 4.04
N ALA A 6 -31.60 17.14 3.74
CA ALA A 6 -31.16 16.93 2.36
C ALA A 6 -32.08 15.95 1.61
N LEU A 7 -32.39 16.25 0.34
CA LEU A 7 -33.19 15.46 -0.59
C LEU A 7 -32.44 14.18 -1.03
N THR A 8 -32.29 13.22 -0.11
CA THR A 8 -31.66 11.93 -0.41
C THR A 8 -32.64 10.78 -0.19
N PHE A 9 -32.43 9.68 -0.90
CA PHE A 9 -33.23 8.46 -0.76
C PHE A 9 -33.29 7.97 0.70
N ASN A 10 -32.16 7.93 1.39
CA ASN A 10 -32.07 7.50 2.79
C ASN A 10 -32.87 8.41 3.73
N ASN A 11 -32.87 9.73 3.48
CA ASN A 11 -33.65 10.67 4.26
C ASN A 11 -35.16 10.52 3.99
N LEU A 12 -35.58 10.28 2.75
CA LEU A 12 -36.97 9.98 2.38
C LEU A 12 -37.47 8.70 3.05
N ALA A 13 -36.69 7.62 2.96
CA ALA A 13 -37.01 6.34 3.59
C ALA A 13 -37.14 6.48 5.12
N ARG A 14 -36.20 7.20 5.75
CA ARG A 14 -36.25 7.49 7.19
C ARG A 14 -37.50 8.28 7.59
N LEU A 15 -37.87 9.31 6.83
CA LEU A 15 -39.08 10.11 7.11
C LEU A 15 -40.38 9.32 6.90
N ALA A 16 -40.41 8.43 5.90
CA ALA A 16 -41.54 7.53 5.67
C ALA A 16 -41.69 6.46 6.79
N GLN A 17 -40.59 6.05 7.41
CA GLN A 17 -40.58 5.10 8.53
C GLN A 17 -40.89 5.78 9.87
N ALA A 18 -40.41 7.01 10.09
CA ALA A 18 -40.48 7.70 11.38
C ALA A 18 -41.86 8.28 11.76
N GLY A 19 -42.83 8.37 10.84
CA GLY A 19 -44.10 9.04 11.16
C GLY A 19 -45.31 8.67 10.29
N ASN A 20 -46.47 9.22 10.66
CA ASN A 20 -47.75 9.11 9.95
C ASN A 20 -48.18 10.42 9.24
N GLY A 21 -47.26 11.39 9.14
CA GLY A 21 -47.50 12.70 8.52
C GLY A 21 -47.39 12.69 6.99
N ASN A 22 -47.54 13.87 6.38
CA ASN A 22 -47.26 14.09 4.96
C ASN A 22 -45.84 14.61 4.77
N ILE A 23 -45.19 14.18 3.70
CA ILE A 23 -43.84 14.60 3.30
C ILE A 23 -44.00 15.68 2.23
N ILE A 24 -43.32 16.81 2.42
CA ILE A 24 -43.29 17.93 1.47
C ILE A 24 -41.85 18.37 1.22
N VAL A 25 -41.61 19.02 0.09
CA VAL A 25 -40.35 19.72 -0.19
C VAL A 25 -40.52 21.21 0.03
N ARG A 26 -39.74 21.80 0.94
CA ARG A 26 -39.77 23.22 1.26
C ARG A 26 -38.35 23.71 1.51
N ASP A 27 -38.03 24.91 1.03
CA ASP A 27 -36.71 25.55 1.20
C ASP A 27 -35.54 24.65 0.76
N GLY A 28 -35.74 23.88 -0.32
CA GLY A 28 -34.73 22.97 -0.89
C GLY A 28 -34.52 21.66 -0.11
N GLY A 29 -35.35 21.35 0.90
CA GLY A 29 -35.22 20.12 1.69
C GLY A 29 -36.54 19.42 2.01
N LEU A 30 -36.42 18.21 2.55
CA LEU A 30 -37.55 17.38 2.99
C LEU A 30 -38.05 17.81 4.36
N GLN A 31 -39.38 17.89 4.51
CA GLN A 31 -40.04 18.17 5.79
C GLN A 31 -41.27 17.28 5.98
N THR A 32 -41.54 16.88 7.22
CA THR A 32 -42.79 16.21 7.61
C THR A 32 -43.77 17.22 8.19
N THR A 33 -45.03 17.16 7.76
CA THR A 33 -46.10 18.05 8.23
C THR A 33 -47.37 17.27 8.56
N GLY A 34 -48.18 17.80 9.47
CA GLY A 34 -49.50 17.25 9.81
C GLY A 34 -50.53 17.43 8.68
N LYS A 35 -51.73 16.87 8.85
CA LYS A 35 -52.81 16.96 7.82
C LYS A 35 -53.18 18.41 7.48
N VAL A 36 -53.29 19.27 8.49
CA VAL A 36 -53.62 20.69 8.32
C VAL A 36 -52.49 21.44 7.61
N GLY A 37 -51.24 21.23 8.03
CA GLY A 37 -50.08 21.88 7.41
C GLY A 37 -49.81 21.43 5.96
N ALA A 38 -50.15 20.18 5.61
CA ALA A 38 -50.07 19.69 4.24
C ALA A 38 -51.11 20.35 3.32
N PHE A 39 -52.28 20.70 3.85
CA PHE A 39 -53.35 21.36 3.10
C PHE A 39 -52.95 22.79 2.66
N PHE A 40 -52.18 23.49 3.50
CA PHE A 40 -51.68 24.83 3.22
C PHE A 40 -50.34 24.86 2.47
N ALA A 41 -49.70 23.70 2.24
CA ALA A 41 -48.49 23.62 1.44
C ALA A 41 -48.83 23.72 -0.06
N ALA A 42 -47.99 24.44 -0.81
CA ALA A 42 -48.18 24.65 -2.24
C ALA A 42 -48.17 23.32 -3.01
N LYS A 43 -49.02 23.19 -4.05
CA LYS A 43 -49.03 22.01 -4.93
C LYS A 43 -47.64 21.66 -5.48
N ALA A 44 -46.81 22.67 -5.77
CA ALA A 44 -45.42 22.47 -6.22
C ALA A 44 -44.57 21.72 -5.19
N ALA A 45 -44.74 21.97 -3.89
CA ALA A 45 -44.04 21.28 -2.81
C ALA A 45 -44.43 19.79 -2.71
N HIS A 46 -45.69 19.48 -2.99
CA HIS A 46 -46.20 18.11 -3.05
C HIS A 46 -45.69 17.36 -4.29
N ARG A 47 -45.71 18.00 -5.46
CA ARG A 47 -45.17 17.42 -6.69
C ARG A 47 -43.68 17.12 -6.56
N ALA A 48 -42.92 18.07 -6.02
CA ALA A 48 -41.49 17.90 -5.78
C ALA A 48 -41.18 16.74 -4.83
N ALA A 49 -42.03 16.48 -3.82
CA ALA A 49 -41.88 15.31 -2.95
C ALA A 49 -42.12 13.99 -3.69
N GLY A 50 -43.13 13.94 -4.57
CA GLY A 50 -43.40 12.77 -5.43
C GLY A 50 -42.29 12.50 -6.44
N GLU A 51 -41.73 13.55 -7.06
CA GLU A 51 -40.58 13.42 -7.98
C GLU A 51 -39.32 12.98 -7.26
N ALA A 52 -39.02 13.57 -6.09
CA ALA A 52 -37.85 13.17 -5.29
C ALA A 52 -37.92 11.70 -4.86
N LEU A 53 -39.10 11.20 -4.50
CA LEU A 53 -39.30 9.77 -4.19
C LEU A 53 -39.05 8.89 -5.42
N LEU A 54 -39.62 9.24 -6.58
CA LEU A 54 -39.45 8.46 -7.80
C LEU A 54 -38.01 8.48 -8.30
N GLN A 55 -37.35 9.64 -8.25
CA GLN A 55 -35.94 9.77 -8.58
C GLN A 55 -35.05 8.97 -7.63
N GLY A 56 -35.38 8.94 -6.34
CA GLY A 56 -34.71 8.10 -5.36
C GLY A 56 -34.88 6.61 -5.66
N VAL A 57 -36.08 6.17 -6.04
CA VAL A 57 -36.34 4.79 -6.49
C VAL A 57 -35.54 4.47 -7.74
N ARG A 58 -35.52 5.36 -8.73
CA ARG A 58 -34.72 5.22 -9.96
C ARG A 58 -33.23 5.08 -9.67
N GLN A 59 -32.68 5.90 -8.79
CA GLN A 59 -31.27 5.83 -8.41
C GLN A 59 -30.92 4.55 -7.64
N ARG A 60 -31.84 4.03 -6.81
CA ARG A 60 -31.57 2.87 -5.95
C ARG A 60 -31.88 1.53 -6.60
N TYR A 61 -32.97 1.45 -7.37
CA TYR A 61 -33.54 0.20 -7.91
C TYR A 61 -33.63 0.19 -9.45
N GLY A 62 -33.25 1.29 -10.12
CA GLY A 62 -33.20 1.40 -11.58
C GLY A 62 -34.50 1.87 -12.24
N ASP A 63 -34.41 2.13 -13.54
CA ASP A 63 -35.49 2.71 -14.35
C ASP A 63 -36.72 1.81 -14.46
N ALA A 64 -36.53 0.49 -14.65
CA ALA A 64 -37.66 -0.43 -14.82
C ALA A 64 -38.59 -0.47 -13.60
N VAL A 65 -38.02 -0.48 -12.39
CA VAL A 65 -38.78 -0.43 -11.14
C VAL A 65 -39.45 0.94 -10.97
N ALA A 66 -38.74 2.03 -11.27
CA ALA A 66 -39.29 3.37 -11.19
C ALA A 66 -40.48 3.57 -12.16
N ASP A 67 -40.34 3.15 -13.41
CA ASP A 67 -41.37 3.33 -14.43
C ASP A 67 -42.62 2.50 -14.13
N ALA A 68 -42.45 1.31 -13.55
CA ALA A 68 -43.58 0.49 -13.08
C ALA A 68 -44.33 1.11 -11.89
N LEU A 69 -43.64 1.88 -11.04
CA LEU A 69 -44.21 2.57 -9.88
C LEU A 69 -44.65 4.01 -10.16
N ALA A 70 -44.30 4.56 -11.33
CA ALA A 70 -44.71 5.90 -11.74
C ALA A 70 -46.24 6.12 -11.71
N PRO A 71 -47.09 5.14 -12.10
CA PRO A 71 -48.55 5.25 -11.98
C PRO A 71 -49.04 5.42 -10.53
N ASP A 72 -48.40 4.73 -9.57
CA ASP A 72 -48.78 4.78 -8.15
C ASP A 72 -48.53 6.17 -7.53
N LEU A 73 -47.59 6.94 -8.09
CA LEU A 73 -47.27 8.31 -7.67
C LEU A 73 -47.94 9.40 -8.50
N ARG A 74 -48.74 9.04 -9.52
CA ARG A 74 -49.34 9.99 -10.47
C ARG A 74 -50.17 11.08 -9.80
N THR A 75 -50.95 10.73 -8.77
CA THR A 75 -51.81 11.69 -8.07
C THR A 75 -51.02 12.70 -7.21
N VAL A 76 -49.83 12.34 -6.74
CA VAL A 76 -48.91 13.25 -6.05
C VAL A 76 -48.17 14.13 -7.07
N ARG A 77 -47.63 13.52 -8.13
CA ARG A 77 -46.77 14.16 -9.13
C ARG A 77 -47.52 15.08 -10.10
N GLU A 78 -48.71 14.71 -10.56
CA GLU A 78 -49.47 15.50 -11.53
C GLU A 78 -50.49 16.40 -10.85
N GLN A 79 -51.26 15.84 -9.91
CA GLN A 79 -52.38 16.54 -9.28
C GLN A 79 -51.97 17.36 -8.03
N GLY A 80 -50.74 17.16 -7.53
CA GLY A 80 -50.17 17.91 -6.40
C GLY A 80 -50.81 17.57 -5.06
N ARG A 81 -51.28 16.32 -4.88
CA ARG A 81 -51.79 15.84 -3.59
C ARG A 81 -50.64 15.57 -2.61
N PRO A 82 -50.84 15.74 -1.30
CA PRO A 82 -49.79 15.45 -0.31
C PRO A 82 -49.30 14.01 -0.38
N LEU A 83 -47.97 13.83 -0.35
CA LEU A 83 -47.33 12.53 -0.23
C LEU A 83 -47.43 12.05 1.22
N GLY A 84 -48.34 11.12 1.50
CA GLY A 84 -48.41 10.51 2.84
C GLY A 84 -47.21 9.61 3.12
N ALA A 85 -46.70 9.61 4.35
CA ALA A 85 -45.63 8.71 4.78
C ALA A 85 -45.97 7.23 4.55
N ARG A 86 -47.25 6.85 4.67
CA ARG A 86 -47.75 5.51 4.32
C ARG A 86 -47.58 5.21 2.83
N THR A 87 -48.05 6.10 1.95
CA THR A 87 -47.91 5.95 0.50
C THR A 87 -46.43 5.86 0.09
N ALA A 88 -45.57 6.68 0.68
CA ALA A 88 -44.13 6.60 0.44
C ALA A 88 -43.55 5.24 0.88
N ARG A 89 -43.97 4.72 2.04
CA ARG A 89 -43.53 3.40 2.55
C ARG A 89 -44.00 2.26 1.65
N ASP A 90 -45.26 2.29 1.21
CA ASP A 90 -45.82 1.25 0.33
C ASP A 90 -45.10 1.24 -1.02
N VAL A 91 -44.80 2.40 -1.60
CA VAL A 91 -44.02 2.50 -2.85
C VAL A 91 -42.59 2.00 -2.67
N LEU A 92 -41.93 2.32 -1.55
CA LEU A 92 -40.58 1.81 -1.25
C LEU A 92 -40.56 0.30 -1.04
N ALA A 93 -41.57 -0.26 -0.37
CA ALA A 93 -41.70 -1.71 -0.17
C ALA A 93 -41.94 -2.44 -1.51
N LYS A 94 -42.86 -1.94 -2.35
CA LYS A 94 -43.06 -2.47 -3.70
C LYS A 94 -41.80 -2.36 -4.56
N ALA A 95 -41.05 -1.27 -4.46
CA ALA A 95 -39.79 -1.10 -5.20
C ALA A 95 -38.77 -2.19 -4.84
N ALA A 96 -38.62 -2.48 -3.55
CA ALA A 96 -37.75 -3.56 -3.08
C ALA A 96 -38.23 -4.93 -3.58
N GLU A 97 -39.52 -5.25 -3.46
CA GLU A 97 -40.11 -6.51 -3.92
C GLU A 97 -39.95 -6.71 -5.43
N MET A 98 -40.19 -5.66 -6.23
CA MET A 98 -40.00 -5.71 -7.68
C MET A 98 -38.53 -5.89 -8.06
N SER A 99 -37.62 -5.22 -7.34
CA SER A 99 -36.17 -5.40 -7.53
C SER A 99 -35.74 -6.84 -7.24
N GLU A 100 -36.21 -7.44 -6.13
CA GLU A 100 -35.93 -8.84 -5.80
C GLU A 100 -36.51 -9.80 -6.85
N GLY A 101 -37.73 -9.52 -7.34
CA GLY A 101 -38.36 -10.27 -8.43
C GLY A 101 -37.53 -10.27 -9.71
N LEU A 102 -36.97 -9.11 -10.11
CA LEU A 102 -36.10 -8.97 -11.28
C LEU A 102 -34.81 -9.79 -11.13
N VAL A 103 -34.14 -9.68 -9.98
CA VAL A 103 -32.91 -10.44 -9.69
C VAL A 103 -33.15 -11.94 -9.80
N ARG A 104 -34.26 -12.43 -9.22
CA ARG A 104 -34.65 -13.85 -9.29
C ARG A 104 -34.88 -14.30 -10.74
N ILE A 105 -35.72 -13.57 -11.49
CA ILE A 105 -36.05 -13.92 -12.89
C ILE A 105 -34.79 -13.95 -13.75
N ASN A 106 -33.94 -12.93 -13.67
CA ASN A 106 -32.71 -12.87 -14.45
C ASN A 106 -31.76 -14.01 -14.10
N THR A 107 -31.59 -14.31 -12.80
CA THR A 107 -30.70 -15.38 -12.34
C THR A 107 -31.21 -16.75 -12.78
N ASP A 108 -32.52 -17.00 -12.70
CA ASP A 108 -33.14 -18.25 -13.14
C ASP A 108 -33.00 -18.43 -14.67
N MET A 109 -33.23 -17.37 -15.44
CA MET A 109 -33.02 -17.37 -16.90
C MET A 109 -31.55 -17.61 -17.26
N ALA A 110 -30.62 -16.93 -16.60
CA ALA A 110 -29.19 -17.13 -16.80
C ALA A 110 -28.78 -18.58 -16.51
N ARG A 111 -29.20 -19.15 -15.37
CA ARG A 111 -28.96 -20.57 -15.04
C ARG A 111 -29.54 -21.50 -16.10
N HIS A 112 -30.76 -21.24 -16.57
CA HIS A 112 -31.39 -22.03 -17.61
C HIS A 112 -30.57 -22.04 -18.91
N PHE A 113 -30.10 -20.88 -19.37
CA PHE A 113 -29.31 -20.77 -20.60
C PHE A 113 -27.87 -21.28 -20.46
N ILE A 114 -27.30 -21.29 -19.25
CA ILE A 114 -25.98 -21.86 -18.95
C ILE A 114 -26.03 -23.39 -18.86
N MET A 115 -27.01 -23.95 -18.15
CA MET A 115 -27.08 -25.39 -17.84
C MET A 115 -27.62 -26.24 -18.98
N ALA A 116 -28.18 -25.63 -20.04
CA ALA A 116 -28.83 -26.33 -21.15
C ALA A 116 -29.83 -27.40 -20.66
N ASN A 117 -30.83 -27.00 -19.87
CA ASN A 117 -31.82 -27.94 -19.37
C ASN A 117 -32.67 -28.48 -20.54
N ALA A 118 -32.59 -29.79 -20.77
CA ALA A 118 -33.36 -30.55 -21.78
C ALA A 118 -34.86 -30.72 -21.39
N GLY A 119 -35.48 -29.66 -20.87
CA GLY A 119 -36.92 -29.64 -20.63
C GLY A 119 -37.69 -29.53 -21.95
N PRO A 120 -38.93 -30.05 -22.03
CA PRO A 120 -39.74 -29.91 -23.23
C PRO A 120 -40.17 -28.44 -23.42
N GLY A 121 -39.58 -27.73 -24.39
CA GLY A 121 -40.14 -26.49 -24.93
C GLY A 121 -39.14 -25.37 -25.27
N ASP A 122 -38.01 -25.24 -24.57
CA ASP A 122 -37.00 -24.21 -24.84
C ASP A 122 -35.60 -24.82 -24.92
N THR A 123 -35.00 -24.80 -26.11
CA THR A 123 -33.69 -25.39 -26.42
C THR A 123 -32.59 -24.33 -26.51
N ARG A 124 -32.89 -23.07 -26.19
CA ARG A 124 -31.92 -21.98 -26.25
C ARG A 124 -30.88 -22.14 -25.13
N ASN A 125 -29.61 -22.08 -25.48
CA ASN A 125 -28.50 -22.10 -24.54
C ASN A 125 -27.35 -21.22 -25.06
N LEU A 126 -26.36 -20.96 -24.20
CA LEU A 126 -25.21 -20.12 -24.53
C LEU A 126 -24.04 -20.91 -25.16
N ASP A 127 -24.16 -22.23 -25.32
CA ASP A 127 -23.08 -23.09 -25.81
C ASP A 127 -22.72 -22.81 -27.26
N ALA A 128 -23.71 -22.51 -28.11
CA ALA A 128 -23.46 -22.13 -29.50
C ALA A 128 -22.66 -20.82 -29.57
N SER A 129 -23.09 -19.81 -28.82
CA SER A 129 -22.41 -18.51 -28.75
C SER A 129 -20.99 -18.62 -28.19
N PHE A 130 -20.79 -19.42 -27.15
CA PHE A 130 -19.47 -19.70 -26.59
C PHE A 130 -18.60 -20.49 -27.57
N GLY A 131 -19.17 -21.49 -28.25
CA GLY A 131 -18.50 -22.28 -29.27
C GLY A 131 -18.02 -21.44 -30.46
N GLU A 132 -18.87 -20.57 -30.99
CA GLU A 132 -18.51 -19.60 -32.04
C GLU A 132 -17.39 -18.67 -31.58
N PHE A 133 -17.49 -18.13 -30.36
CA PHE A 133 -16.46 -17.29 -29.76
C PHE A 133 -15.11 -18.02 -29.69
N CYS A 134 -15.10 -19.26 -29.19
CA CYS A 134 -13.88 -20.07 -29.10
C CYS A 134 -13.31 -20.43 -30.47
N ALA A 135 -14.17 -20.77 -31.44
CA ALA A 135 -13.77 -21.12 -32.79
C ALA A 135 -13.10 -19.93 -33.51
N ALA A 136 -13.67 -18.73 -33.36
CA ALA A 136 -13.12 -17.51 -33.95
C ALA A 136 -11.70 -17.18 -33.42
N ARG A 137 -11.38 -17.60 -32.19
CA ARG A 137 -10.08 -17.36 -31.53
C ARG A 137 -9.13 -18.56 -31.54
N GLY A 138 -9.54 -19.70 -32.11
CA GLY A 138 -8.70 -20.89 -32.18
C GLY A 138 -8.23 -21.43 -30.82
N LEU A 139 -9.02 -21.25 -29.76
CA LEU A 139 -8.63 -21.62 -28.39
C LEU A 139 -8.44 -23.14 -28.24
N ASP A 140 -7.47 -23.57 -27.44
CA ASP A 140 -7.21 -24.98 -27.12
C ASP A 140 -8.42 -25.61 -26.35
N PRO A 141 -8.82 -26.86 -26.64
CA PRO A 141 -9.90 -27.55 -25.92
C PRO A 141 -9.83 -27.49 -24.39
N ALA A 142 -8.64 -27.58 -23.78
CA ALA A 142 -8.51 -27.52 -22.32
C ALA A 142 -8.91 -26.13 -21.79
N VAL A 143 -8.41 -25.08 -22.44
CA VAL A 143 -8.69 -23.67 -22.11
C VAL A 143 -10.18 -23.34 -22.31
N ARG A 144 -10.85 -23.99 -23.27
CA ARG A 144 -12.29 -23.80 -23.49
C ARG A 144 -13.13 -24.26 -22.30
N GLN A 145 -12.73 -25.33 -21.60
CA GLN A 145 -13.49 -25.86 -20.47
C GLN A 145 -13.48 -24.88 -19.29
N ASP A 146 -12.30 -24.35 -18.94
CA ASP A 146 -12.16 -23.41 -17.84
C ASP A 146 -12.83 -22.06 -18.15
N LEU A 147 -12.69 -21.57 -19.39
CA LEU A 147 -13.38 -20.36 -19.84
C LEU A 147 -14.91 -20.51 -19.83
N LYS A 148 -15.46 -21.70 -20.12
CA LYS A 148 -16.91 -21.94 -20.11
C LYS A 148 -17.50 -21.69 -18.72
N ALA A 149 -16.84 -22.20 -17.68
CA ALA A 149 -17.26 -21.99 -16.29
C ALA A 149 -17.20 -20.50 -15.92
N ALA A 150 -16.08 -19.83 -16.23
CA ALA A 150 -15.90 -18.42 -15.93
C ALA A 150 -16.89 -17.50 -16.68
N PHE A 151 -17.20 -17.82 -17.94
CA PHE A 151 -18.21 -17.11 -18.72
C PHE A 151 -19.61 -17.29 -18.12
N GLY A 152 -19.94 -18.51 -17.69
CA GLY A 152 -21.19 -18.79 -16.98
C GLY A 152 -21.34 -17.95 -15.71
N GLU A 153 -20.32 -17.91 -14.85
CA GLU A 153 -20.33 -17.08 -13.64
C GLU A 153 -20.43 -15.58 -13.96
N ALA A 154 -19.75 -15.10 -15.01
CA ALA A 154 -19.87 -13.70 -15.44
C ALA A 154 -21.30 -13.34 -15.88
N VAL A 155 -22.00 -14.25 -16.56
CA VAL A 155 -23.43 -14.07 -16.92
C VAL A 155 -24.31 -14.07 -15.68
N LEU A 156 -24.09 -14.98 -14.73
CA LEU A 156 -24.83 -15.01 -13.46
C LEU A 156 -24.63 -13.72 -12.67
N GLU A 157 -23.41 -13.19 -12.63
CA GLU A 157 -23.10 -11.95 -11.95
C GLU A 157 -23.77 -10.74 -12.63
N ALA A 158 -23.74 -10.67 -13.96
CA ALA A 158 -24.48 -9.65 -14.70
C ALA A 158 -26.00 -9.76 -14.45
N ALA A 159 -26.54 -10.97 -14.35
CA ALA A 159 -27.95 -11.21 -14.05
C ALA A 159 -28.33 -10.77 -12.62
N ARG A 160 -27.48 -11.05 -11.63
CA ARG A 160 -27.67 -10.62 -10.24
C ARG A 160 -27.67 -9.10 -10.08
N ASN A 161 -26.86 -8.40 -10.88
CA ASN A 161 -26.67 -6.96 -10.77
C ASN A 161 -27.52 -6.14 -11.76
N SER A 162 -28.31 -6.78 -12.62
CA SER A 162 -29.12 -6.08 -13.62
C SER A 162 -30.36 -5.45 -12.99
N THR A 163 -30.59 -4.17 -13.30
CA THR A 163 -31.82 -3.45 -12.93
C THR A 163 -32.94 -3.59 -13.97
N THR A 164 -32.71 -4.35 -15.04
CA THR A 164 -33.67 -4.63 -16.11
C THR A 164 -33.76 -6.13 -16.37
N LEU A 165 -34.84 -6.59 -17.01
CA LEU A 165 -34.93 -7.97 -17.48
C LEU A 165 -33.91 -8.20 -18.60
N LEU A 166 -33.10 -9.25 -18.47
CA LEU A 166 -32.13 -9.64 -19.48
C LEU A 166 -32.75 -10.64 -20.45
N SER A 167 -32.67 -10.34 -21.75
CA SER A 167 -33.09 -11.24 -22.80
C SER A 167 -32.01 -12.26 -23.14
N PHE A 168 -32.43 -13.39 -23.74
CA PHE A 168 -31.49 -14.36 -24.31
C PHE A 168 -30.54 -13.72 -25.34
N ALA A 169 -31.04 -12.82 -26.18
CA ALA A 169 -30.24 -12.16 -27.21
C ALA A 169 -29.14 -11.28 -26.61
N GLU A 170 -29.42 -10.58 -25.51
CA GLU A 170 -28.41 -9.78 -24.79
C GLU A 170 -27.35 -10.66 -24.14
N MET A 171 -27.74 -11.74 -23.46
CA MET A 171 -26.80 -12.68 -22.84
C MET A 171 -25.95 -13.42 -23.88
N SER A 172 -26.59 -13.89 -24.95
CA SER A 172 -25.93 -14.57 -26.09
C SER A 172 -24.93 -13.63 -26.77
N ARG A 173 -25.33 -12.38 -27.05
CA ARG A 173 -24.40 -11.38 -27.59
C ARG A 173 -23.24 -11.12 -26.64
N ALA A 174 -23.51 -11.00 -25.34
CA ALA A 174 -22.48 -10.75 -24.35
C ALA A 174 -21.40 -11.85 -24.33
N VAL A 175 -21.82 -13.13 -24.44
CA VAL A 175 -20.93 -14.28 -24.59
C VAL A 175 -20.17 -14.25 -25.92
N SER A 176 -20.86 -14.07 -27.05
CA SER A 176 -20.24 -14.04 -28.38
C SER A 176 -19.19 -12.93 -28.55
N THR A 177 -19.31 -11.84 -27.79
CA THR A 177 -18.37 -10.71 -27.85
C THR A 177 -17.48 -10.59 -26.61
N ALA A 178 -17.62 -11.48 -25.62
CA ALA A 178 -16.99 -11.37 -24.30
C ALA A 178 -17.07 -9.96 -23.69
N SER A 179 -18.26 -9.33 -23.74
CA SER A 179 -18.41 -7.92 -23.36
C SER A 179 -18.45 -7.68 -21.85
N LEU A 180 -18.70 -8.72 -21.04
CA LEU A 180 -18.79 -8.60 -19.59
C LEU A 180 -17.39 -8.51 -18.95
N PRO A 181 -17.19 -7.70 -17.90
CA PRO A 181 -15.90 -7.58 -17.21
C PRO A 181 -15.31 -8.93 -16.76
N GLY A 182 -16.15 -9.82 -16.20
CA GLY A 182 -15.71 -11.15 -15.76
C GLY A 182 -15.21 -12.04 -16.90
N MET A 183 -15.79 -11.92 -18.10
CA MET A 183 -15.35 -12.67 -19.29
C MET A 183 -14.01 -12.16 -19.79
N LYS A 184 -13.83 -10.84 -19.88
CA LYS A 184 -12.55 -10.24 -20.28
C LYS A 184 -11.43 -10.62 -19.31
N LYS A 185 -11.70 -10.55 -18.00
CA LYS A 185 -10.76 -10.99 -16.97
C LYS A 185 -10.36 -12.45 -17.18
N ALA A 186 -11.32 -13.35 -17.40
CA ALA A 186 -11.05 -14.77 -17.63
C ALA A 186 -10.20 -15.00 -18.90
N LEU A 187 -10.47 -14.26 -19.99
CA LEU A 187 -9.67 -14.31 -21.21
C LEU A 187 -8.23 -13.85 -20.98
N ASN A 188 -8.05 -12.74 -20.26
CA ASN A 188 -6.73 -12.22 -19.95
C ASN A 188 -5.93 -13.20 -19.09
N ILE A 189 -6.57 -13.87 -18.13
CA ILE A 189 -5.93 -14.92 -17.32
C ILE A 189 -5.49 -16.09 -18.21
N ALA A 190 -6.35 -16.57 -19.11
CA ALA A 190 -5.99 -17.64 -20.04
C ALA A 190 -4.84 -17.24 -20.99
N ALA A 191 -4.83 -15.99 -21.47
CA ALA A 191 -3.75 -15.46 -22.30
C ALA A 191 -2.42 -15.37 -21.52
N ALA A 192 -2.47 -14.93 -20.26
CA ALA A 192 -1.33 -14.90 -19.34
C ALA A 192 -0.75 -16.30 -19.10
N GLU A 193 -1.58 -17.30 -18.84
CA GLU A 193 -1.13 -18.69 -18.63
C GLU A 193 -0.47 -19.27 -19.88
N GLN A 194 -1.04 -19.03 -21.06
CA GLN A 194 -0.43 -19.44 -22.32
C GLN A 194 0.92 -18.76 -22.56
N PHE A 195 1.01 -17.45 -22.28
CA PHE A 195 2.26 -16.71 -22.36
C PHE A 195 3.31 -17.28 -21.40
N MET A 196 2.96 -17.52 -20.14
CA MET A 196 3.89 -18.09 -19.15
C MET A 196 4.38 -19.49 -19.51
N THR A 197 3.57 -20.26 -20.25
CA THR A 197 3.93 -21.63 -20.67
C THR A 197 4.83 -21.65 -21.91
N ARG A 198 4.62 -20.75 -22.89
CA ARG A 198 5.23 -20.87 -24.22
C ARG A 198 6.03 -19.64 -24.70
N GLY A 199 5.85 -18.47 -24.08
CA GLY A 199 6.37 -17.19 -24.57
C GLY A 199 7.22 -16.40 -23.58
N ALA A 200 7.16 -16.70 -22.29
CA ALA A 200 7.82 -15.90 -21.26
C ALA A 200 9.36 -16.00 -21.29
N ASP A 201 9.92 -17.17 -21.61
CA ASP A 201 11.37 -17.40 -21.48
C ASP A 201 12.21 -16.43 -22.31
N ALA A 202 11.86 -16.22 -23.58
CA ALA A 202 12.57 -15.28 -24.44
C ALA A 202 12.46 -13.82 -23.96
N ALA A 203 11.29 -13.44 -23.43
CA ALA A 203 11.07 -12.09 -22.90
C ALA A 203 11.85 -11.86 -21.59
N MET A 204 11.90 -12.86 -20.72
CA MET A 204 12.71 -12.84 -19.50
C MET A 204 14.21 -12.78 -19.82
N ASP A 205 14.68 -13.53 -20.81
CA ASP A 205 16.07 -13.47 -21.25
C ASP A 205 16.43 -12.10 -21.80
N ALA A 206 15.58 -11.51 -22.64
CA ALA A 206 15.77 -10.15 -23.15
C ALA A 206 15.84 -9.11 -22.02
N PHE A 207 14.97 -9.22 -21.02
CA PHE A 207 15.00 -8.38 -19.82
C PHE A 207 16.30 -8.55 -19.02
N ALA A 208 16.69 -9.80 -18.77
CA ALA A 208 17.88 -10.14 -17.99
C ALA A 208 19.18 -9.71 -18.66
N GLU A 209 19.27 -9.84 -19.99
CA GLU A 209 20.40 -9.38 -20.80
C GLU A 209 20.51 -7.85 -20.79
N ARG A 210 19.39 -7.15 -20.97
CA ARG A 210 19.34 -5.68 -20.95
C ARG A 210 19.87 -5.12 -19.62
N LEU A 211 19.53 -5.76 -18.50
CA LEU A 211 19.99 -5.35 -17.16
C LEU A 211 21.33 -5.97 -16.73
N LYS A 212 21.89 -6.89 -17.53
CA LYS A 212 23.10 -7.66 -17.19
C LYS A 212 22.97 -8.32 -15.82
N LEU A 213 21.87 -9.07 -15.62
CA LEU A 213 21.61 -9.80 -14.39
C LEU A 213 22.57 -11.00 -14.24
N ASN A 214 23.07 -11.20 -13.02
CA ASN A 214 23.88 -12.37 -12.69
C ASN A 214 23.00 -13.62 -12.46
N ALA A 215 23.63 -14.78 -12.25
CA ALA A 215 22.92 -16.06 -12.07
C ALA A 215 21.93 -16.03 -10.89
N ALA A 216 22.36 -15.56 -9.72
CA ALA A 216 21.51 -15.49 -8.52
C ALA A 216 20.31 -14.53 -8.70
N GLN A 217 20.50 -13.43 -9.41
CA GLN A 217 19.41 -12.51 -9.75
C GLN A 217 18.40 -13.15 -10.71
N ARG A 218 18.87 -13.95 -11.68
CA ARG A 218 17.99 -14.63 -12.65
C ARG A 218 17.06 -15.66 -12.00
N GLU A 219 17.46 -16.27 -10.89
CA GLU A 219 16.61 -17.23 -10.15
C GLU A 219 15.28 -16.60 -9.67
N ASN A 220 15.28 -15.30 -9.39
CA ASN A 220 14.10 -14.57 -8.93
C ASN A 220 13.20 -14.05 -10.07
N LEU A 221 13.67 -14.09 -11.32
CA LEU A 221 12.98 -13.44 -12.43
C LEU A 221 11.68 -14.17 -12.81
N ARG A 222 11.71 -15.51 -12.82
CA ARG A 222 10.54 -16.32 -13.17
C ARG A 222 9.39 -16.15 -12.18
N PRO A 223 9.59 -16.28 -10.85
CA PRO A 223 8.54 -15.99 -9.88
C PRO A 223 7.98 -14.57 -9.99
N LEU A 224 8.85 -13.56 -10.15
CA LEU A 224 8.43 -12.18 -10.32
C LEU A 224 7.54 -11.98 -11.55
N VAL A 225 7.96 -12.51 -12.71
CA VAL A 225 7.23 -12.35 -13.96
C VAL A 225 5.90 -13.09 -13.92
N ASP A 226 5.84 -14.30 -13.33
CA ASP A 226 4.56 -15.00 -13.12
C ASP A 226 3.58 -14.14 -12.32
N MET A 227 4.02 -13.57 -11.19
CA MET A 227 3.19 -12.69 -10.37
C MET A 227 2.78 -11.40 -11.09
N ALA A 228 3.71 -10.77 -11.80
CA ALA A 228 3.46 -9.51 -12.52
C ALA A 228 2.48 -9.70 -13.68
N VAL A 229 2.63 -10.79 -14.45
CA VAL A 229 1.75 -11.15 -15.57
C VAL A 229 0.34 -11.49 -15.07
N ARG A 230 0.22 -12.28 -13.99
CA ARG A 230 -1.09 -12.56 -13.37
C ARG A 230 -1.77 -11.29 -12.91
N ARG A 231 -1.03 -10.40 -12.25
CA ARG A 231 -1.56 -9.11 -11.79
C ARG A 231 -2.04 -8.25 -12.94
N GLU A 232 -1.28 -8.18 -14.02
CA GLU A 232 -1.68 -7.43 -15.21
C GLU A 232 -2.98 -8.00 -15.80
N ALA A 233 -3.06 -9.32 -15.96
CA ALA A 233 -4.25 -10.01 -16.45
C ALA A 233 -5.51 -9.73 -15.61
N GLU A 234 -5.36 -9.59 -14.29
CA GLU A 234 -6.49 -9.28 -13.41
C GLU A 234 -6.98 -7.83 -13.49
N ASN A 235 -6.11 -6.89 -13.86
CA ASN A 235 -6.39 -5.45 -13.77
C ASN A 235 -6.60 -4.77 -15.13
N THR A 236 -6.23 -5.40 -16.24
CA THR A 236 -6.45 -4.84 -17.57
C THR A 236 -7.94 -4.91 -17.97
N GLU A 237 -8.53 -3.75 -18.31
CA GLU A 237 -9.92 -3.65 -18.77
C GLU A 237 -10.12 -4.11 -20.23
N GLY A 238 -9.04 -4.10 -21.02
CA GLY A 238 -9.00 -4.54 -22.42
C GLY A 238 -8.62 -6.02 -22.58
N GLU A 239 -8.51 -6.48 -23.84
CA GLU A 239 -8.01 -7.82 -24.16
C GLU A 239 -6.48 -7.82 -24.17
N LEU A 240 -5.90 -8.80 -23.50
CA LEU A 240 -4.46 -8.95 -23.34
C LEU A 240 -3.89 -9.95 -24.33
N THR A 241 -2.81 -9.58 -25.02
CA THR A 241 -2.18 -10.44 -26.03
C THR A 241 -0.81 -10.92 -25.57
N ALA A 242 -0.41 -12.11 -26.04
CA ALA A 242 0.92 -12.66 -25.75
C ALA A 242 2.05 -11.73 -26.25
N GLN A 243 1.84 -11.03 -27.37
CA GLN A 243 2.80 -10.06 -27.89
C GLN A 243 2.95 -8.86 -26.95
N ALA A 244 1.83 -8.30 -26.47
CA ALA A 244 1.87 -7.20 -25.51
C ALA A 244 2.55 -7.59 -24.19
N LEU A 245 2.31 -8.82 -23.70
CA LEU A 245 3.02 -9.35 -22.53
C LEU A 245 4.51 -9.51 -22.78
N SER A 246 4.89 -10.07 -23.93
CA SER A 246 6.29 -10.24 -24.30
C SER A 246 7.04 -8.90 -24.35
N GLU A 247 6.44 -7.89 -24.96
CA GLU A 247 6.98 -6.53 -25.02
C GLU A 247 7.09 -5.91 -23.62
N ALA A 248 6.05 -6.03 -22.80
CA ALA A 248 6.03 -5.47 -21.45
C ALA A 248 7.07 -6.13 -20.52
N VAL A 249 7.20 -7.46 -20.56
CA VAL A 249 8.21 -8.19 -19.79
C VAL A 249 9.62 -7.82 -20.26
N SER A 250 9.88 -7.83 -21.57
CA SER A 250 11.20 -7.49 -22.12
C SER A 250 11.62 -6.06 -21.75
N ALA A 251 10.66 -5.12 -21.80
CA ALA A 251 10.86 -3.73 -21.43
C ALA A 251 10.90 -3.52 -19.91
N GLY A 252 10.45 -4.48 -19.10
CA GLY A 252 10.39 -4.36 -17.65
C GLY A 252 9.32 -3.38 -17.16
N THR A 253 8.22 -3.25 -17.88
CA THR A 253 7.16 -2.26 -17.60
C THR A 253 6.01 -2.83 -16.78
N LEU A 254 5.97 -4.15 -16.56
CA LEU A 254 4.97 -4.76 -15.68
C LEU A 254 5.20 -4.37 -14.21
N PRO A 255 4.15 -4.38 -13.39
CA PRO A 255 4.26 -4.00 -11.98
C PRO A 255 5.34 -4.77 -11.23
N GLY A 256 6.18 -4.07 -10.47
CA GLY A 256 7.23 -4.67 -9.63
C GLY A 256 8.54 -4.96 -10.36
N MET A 257 8.59 -4.92 -11.70
CA MET A 257 9.83 -5.15 -12.43
C MET A 257 10.86 -4.02 -12.27
N ASP A 258 10.40 -2.78 -12.10
CA ASP A 258 11.22 -1.63 -11.74
C ASP A 258 11.80 -1.76 -10.32
N ASN A 259 10.97 -2.18 -9.37
CA ASN A 259 11.37 -2.45 -7.98
C ASN A 259 12.48 -3.52 -7.93
N PHE A 260 12.29 -4.62 -8.68
CA PHE A 260 13.27 -5.68 -8.80
C PHE A 260 14.57 -5.21 -9.46
N ALA A 261 14.48 -4.44 -10.55
CA ALA A 261 15.66 -3.89 -11.22
C ALA A 261 16.46 -2.97 -10.28
N TYR A 262 15.79 -2.20 -9.43
CA TYR A 262 16.44 -1.40 -8.39
C TYR A 262 17.14 -2.25 -7.33
N ALA A 263 16.47 -3.27 -6.80
CA ALA A 263 17.09 -4.18 -5.83
C ALA A 263 18.31 -4.93 -6.40
N CYS A 264 18.32 -5.16 -7.72
CA CYS A 264 19.47 -5.71 -8.44
C CYS A 264 20.60 -4.69 -8.69
N GLY A 265 20.44 -3.42 -8.30
CA GLY A 265 21.37 -2.33 -8.54
C GLY A 265 21.41 -1.87 -10.00
N LYS A 266 20.35 -2.11 -10.78
CA LYS A 266 20.30 -1.88 -12.24
C LYS A 266 19.39 -0.73 -12.66
N ALA A 267 18.58 -0.20 -11.75
CA ALA A 267 17.67 0.90 -12.01
C ALA A 267 17.65 1.90 -10.85
N ARG A 268 17.07 3.08 -11.12
CA ARG A 268 16.68 4.06 -10.09
C ARG A 268 15.18 3.98 -9.91
N LEU A 269 14.72 4.09 -8.67
CA LEU A 269 13.32 4.31 -8.32
C LEU A 269 13.18 5.73 -7.80
N ASP A 270 12.13 6.43 -8.20
CA ASP A 270 11.82 7.76 -7.67
C ASP A 270 10.98 7.70 -6.38
N ASP A 271 10.22 6.63 -6.19
CA ASP A 271 9.37 6.40 -5.02
C ASP A 271 10.20 6.00 -3.79
N ALA A 272 10.10 6.78 -2.72
CA ALA A 272 10.86 6.54 -1.48
C ALA A 272 10.41 5.27 -0.73
N ALA A 273 9.10 5.03 -0.64
CA ALA A 273 8.59 3.87 0.06
C ALA A 273 8.99 2.59 -0.66
N ALA A 274 9.00 2.59 -1.99
CA ALA A 274 9.47 1.47 -2.78
C ALA A 274 10.96 1.19 -2.57
N ARG A 275 11.81 2.24 -2.56
CA ARG A 275 13.24 2.09 -2.26
C ARG A 275 13.46 1.47 -0.88
N ASP A 276 12.84 2.04 0.15
CA ASP A 276 13.04 1.60 1.54
C ASP A 276 12.52 0.16 1.73
N THR A 277 11.44 -0.22 1.05
CA THR A 277 10.93 -1.61 1.08
C THR A 277 11.89 -2.58 0.41
N MET A 278 12.47 -2.19 -0.74
CA MET A 278 13.46 -3.04 -1.43
C MET A 278 14.78 -3.15 -0.67
N ASP A 279 15.13 -2.16 0.16
CA ASP A 279 16.31 -2.21 1.01
C ASP A 279 16.17 -3.25 2.16
N TRP A 280 14.94 -3.70 2.46
CA TRP A 280 14.66 -4.82 3.39
C TRP A 280 14.63 -6.19 2.71
N ALA A 281 14.58 -6.24 1.38
CA ALA A 281 14.45 -7.49 0.65
C ALA A 281 15.71 -8.35 0.76
N ALA A 282 15.54 -9.65 0.97
CA ALA A 282 16.59 -10.64 0.88
C ALA A 282 16.57 -11.30 -0.51
N PRO A 283 17.67 -11.96 -0.94
CA PRO A 283 17.72 -12.61 -2.25
C PRO A 283 16.59 -13.60 -2.52
N ASP A 284 16.07 -14.27 -1.50
CA ASP A 284 14.97 -15.24 -1.56
C ASP A 284 13.57 -14.59 -1.48
N THR A 285 13.46 -13.37 -0.96
CA THR A 285 12.19 -12.62 -0.84
C THR A 285 12.07 -11.47 -1.84
N MET A 286 13.05 -11.29 -2.72
CA MET A 286 13.14 -10.11 -3.60
C MET A 286 11.95 -9.98 -4.56
N ALA A 287 11.51 -11.08 -5.16
CA ALA A 287 10.35 -11.08 -6.05
C ALA A 287 9.06 -10.69 -5.28
N ASP A 288 8.90 -11.20 -4.06
CA ASP A 288 7.76 -10.92 -3.20
C ASP A 288 7.74 -9.47 -2.73
N ALA A 289 8.87 -8.97 -2.24
CA ALA A 289 9.02 -7.57 -1.83
C ALA A 289 8.70 -6.60 -2.97
N ALA A 290 9.18 -6.90 -4.18
CA ALA A 290 8.91 -6.10 -5.38
C ALA A 290 7.41 -6.06 -5.70
N MET A 291 6.72 -7.20 -5.60
CA MET A 291 5.29 -7.32 -5.86
C MET A 291 4.43 -6.75 -4.74
N LEU A 292 4.77 -6.95 -3.48
CA LEU A 292 4.11 -6.33 -2.33
C LEU A 292 4.16 -4.82 -2.43
N THR A 293 5.33 -4.26 -2.71
CA THR A 293 5.52 -2.83 -2.95
C THR A 293 4.63 -2.36 -4.09
N ALA A 294 4.63 -3.06 -5.22
CA ALA A 294 3.81 -2.67 -6.35
C ALA A 294 2.30 -2.76 -6.01
N GLN A 295 1.87 -3.69 -5.16
CA GLN A 295 0.47 -3.88 -4.76
C GLN A 295 0.02 -2.83 -3.73
N LEU A 296 0.84 -2.52 -2.73
CA LEU A 296 0.47 -1.74 -1.54
C LEU A 296 1.00 -0.30 -1.55
N ALA A 297 2.23 -0.06 -2.03
CA ALA A 297 2.95 1.22 -1.81
C ALA A 297 2.24 2.43 -2.41
N ARG A 298 1.60 2.28 -3.59
CA ARG A 298 0.92 3.39 -4.28
C ARG A 298 -0.37 3.87 -3.60
N GLY A 299 -0.76 3.28 -2.46
CA GLY A 299 -1.95 3.70 -1.69
C GLY A 299 -1.85 3.58 -0.17
N GLY A 300 -1.00 2.70 0.38
CA GLY A 300 -0.91 2.44 1.82
C GLY A 300 0.32 2.99 2.55
N GLY A 301 1.32 3.52 1.84
CA GLY A 301 2.52 4.11 2.44
C GLY A 301 3.51 3.08 3.03
N ILE A 302 4.65 3.59 3.52
CA ILE A 302 5.79 2.76 3.97
C ILE A 302 5.48 1.90 5.21
N ALA A 303 4.64 2.38 6.13
CA ALA A 303 4.27 1.61 7.32
C ALA A 303 3.47 0.35 6.98
N LEU A 304 2.56 0.42 6.00
CA LEU A 304 1.83 -0.77 5.56
C LEU A 304 2.75 -1.76 4.83
N ASN A 305 3.70 -1.26 4.03
CA ASN A 305 4.73 -2.13 3.45
C ASN A 305 5.60 -2.77 4.52
N ALA A 306 5.96 -2.02 5.55
CA ALA A 306 6.73 -2.54 6.67
C ALA A 306 5.98 -3.70 7.34
N LEU A 307 4.69 -3.54 7.66
CA LEU A 307 3.85 -4.63 8.18
C LEU A 307 3.82 -5.82 7.22
N ALA A 308 3.53 -5.58 5.93
CA ALA A 308 3.40 -6.65 4.96
C ALA A 308 4.71 -7.46 4.78
N MET A 309 5.86 -6.79 4.86
CA MET A 309 7.18 -7.45 4.84
C MET A 309 7.41 -8.30 6.10
N GLN A 310 7.01 -7.82 7.28
CA GLN A 310 7.10 -8.61 8.52
C GLN A 310 6.22 -9.86 8.47
N CYS A 311 5.03 -9.72 7.89
CA CYS A 311 4.04 -10.79 7.77
C CYS A 311 4.23 -11.67 6.52
N LEU A 312 5.22 -11.39 5.66
CA LEU A 312 5.45 -12.14 4.42
C LEU A 312 5.62 -13.66 4.67
N PRO A 313 6.36 -14.13 5.69
CA PRO A 313 6.45 -15.56 5.98
C PRO A 313 5.07 -16.19 6.27
N VAL A 314 4.23 -15.52 7.06
CA VAL A 314 2.86 -15.98 7.36
C VAL A 314 2.01 -16.02 6.09
N MET A 315 2.11 -15.01 5.24
CA MET A 315 1.40 -14.99 3.95
C MET A 315 1.84 -16.12 3.03
N ARG A 316 3.13 -16.47 3.04
CA ARG A 316 3.68 -17.57 2.25
C ARG A 316 3.35 -18.94 2.83
N GLU A 317 3.15 -19.07 4.13
CA GLU A 317 2.56 -20.28 4.72
C GLU A 317 1.10 -20.48 4.28
N LEU A 318 0.31 -19.39 4.25
CA LEU A 318 -1.08 -19.42 3.77
C LEU A 318 -1.19 -19.64 2.26
N GLN A 319 -0.24 -19.09 1.50
CA GLN A 319 -0.19 -19.18 0.04
C GLN A 319 1.27 -19.32 -0.45
N PRO A 320 1.76 -20.56 -0.57
CA PRO A 320 3.17 -20.84 -0.89
C PRO A 320 3.64 -20.27 -2.23
N GLU A 321 2.77 -20.21 -3.23
CA GLU A 321 3.16 -19.84 -4.59
C GLU A 321 2.27 -18.73 -5.17
N GLY A 322 2.79 -18.07 -6.20
CA GLY A 322 2.07 -17.08 -7.00
C GLY A 322 1.81 -15.75 -6.29
N LEU A 323 1.01 -14.92 -6.96
CA LEU A 323 0.65 -13.58 -6.51
C LEU A 323 -0.23 -13.66 -5.26
N LEU A 324 0.20 -13.05 -4.16
CA LEU A 324 -0.58 -13.02 -2.92
C LEU A 324 -1.96 -12.42 -3.16
N THR A 325 -3.01 -13.17 -2.82
CA THR A 325 -4.38 -12.69 -2.94
C THR A 325 -4.68 -11.63 -1.88
N ARG A 326 -5.75 -10.84 -2.09
CA ARG A 326 -6.23 -9.87 -1.10
C ARG A 326 -6.60 -10.51 0.23
N GLU A 327 -7.19 -11.70 0.19
CA GLU A 327 -7.52 -12.47 1.40
C GLU A 327 -6.24 -12.82 2.16
N THR A 328 -5.23 -13.33 1.45
CA THR A 328 -3.93 -13.68 2.04
C THR A 328 -3.23 -12.46 2.65
N LEU A 329 -3.23 -11.33 1.94
CA LEU A 329 -2.67 -10.06 2.42
C LEU A 329 -3.37 -9.61 3.72
N TRP A 330 -4.70 -9.63 3.73
CA TRP A 330 -5.49 -9.21 4.88
C TRP A 330 -5.29 -10.14 6.08
N GLN A 331 -5.45 -11.46 5.88
CA GLN A 331 -5.29 -12.46 6.94
C GLN A 331 -3.86 -12.52 7.46
N GLY A 332 -2.86 -12.37 6.60
CA GLY A 332 -1.46 -12.35 7.00
C GLY A 332 -1.10 -11.13 7.85
N CYS A 333 -1.64 -9.96 7.53
CA CYS A 333 -1.36 -8.72 8.28
C CYS A 333 -2.18 -8.59 9.57
N PHE A 334 -3.44 -9.04 9.59
CA PHE A 334 -4.38 -8.74 10.68
C PHE A 334 -4.93 -9.97 11.40
N HIS A 335 -4.64 -11.18 10.94
CA HIS A 335 -5.12 -12.44 11.53
C HIS A 335 -6.64 -12.52 11.70
N GLU A 336 -7.39 -11.87 10.82
CA GLU A 336 -8.86 -11.85 10.81
C GLU A 336 -9.39 -12.09 9.38
N PRO A 337 -10.62 -12.57 9.19
CA PRO A 337 -11.22 -12.74 7.86
C PRO A 337 -11.34 -11.41 7.11
N MET A 338 -11.11 -11.41 5.80
CA MET A 338 -11.29 -10.18 5.01
C MET A 338 -12.78 -9.80 4.91
N PRO A 339 -13.13 -8.51 5.11
CA PRO A 339 -14.49 -8.02 4.86
C PRO A 339 -14.98 -8.32 3.43
N GLU A 340 -16.20 -8.85 3.30
CA GLU A 340 -16.75 -9.30 2.01
C GLU A 340 -16.77 -8.21 0.93
N ASN A 341 -17.00 -6.95 1.33
CA ASN A 341 -17.04 -5.80 0.43
C ASN A 341 -15.68 -5.49 -0.22
N LEU A 342 -14.57 -6.04 0.30
CA LEU A 342 -13.22 -5.85 -0.25
C LEU A 342 -12.85 -6.86 -1.33
N ARG A 343 -13.58 -7.97 -1.44
CA ARG A 343 -13.28 -9.05 -2.40
C ARG A 343 -13.14 -8.54 -3.83
N ASN A 344 -14.07 -7.69 -4.26
CA ASN A 344 -14.12 -7.11 -5.61
C ASN A 344 -13.83 -5.60 -5.64
N ALA A 345 -13.27 -5.04 -4.56
CA ALA A 345 -12.97 -3.61 -4.48
C ALA A 345 -11.94 -3.17 -5.53
N ALA A 346 -11.93 -1.89 -5.90
CA ALA A 346 -10.83 -1.35 -6.71
C ALA A 346 -9.51 -1.39 -5.89
N PRO A 347 -8.33 -1.54 -6.52
CA PRO A 347 -7.05 -1.62 -5.79
C PRO A 347 -6.83 -0.48 -4.79
N ARG A 348 -7.17 0.75 -5.16
CA ARG A 348 -7.06 1.91 -4.27
C ARG A 348 -7.95 1.79 -3.02
N GLN A 349 -9.15 1.24 -3.17
CA GLN A 349 -10.09 1.04 -2.06
C GLN A 349 -9.60 -0.07 -1.12
N PHE A 350 -9.06 -1.16 -1.67
CA PHE A 350 -8.45 -2.22 -0.87
C PHE A 350 -7.26 -1.69 -0.05
N ASN A 351 -6.35 -0.96 -0.69
CA ASN A 351 -5.18 -0.39 -0.01
C ASN A 351 -5.58 0.62 1.07
N GLY A 352 -6.61 1.44 0.82
CA GLY A 352 -7.17 2.34 1.83
C GLY A 352 -7.72 1.58 3.03
N ALA A 353 -8.45 0.47 2.81
CA ALA A 353 -8.98 -0.35 3.89
C ALA A 353 -7.87 -1.03 4.73
N MET A 354 -6.80 -1.52 4.09
CA MET A 354 -5.63 -2.05 4.80
C MET A 354 -4.97 -0.95 5.67
N PHE A 355 -4.80 0.25 5.14
CA PHE A 355 -4.25 1.39 5.89
C PHE A 355 -5.13 1.78 7.07
N ASP A 356 -6.44 1.94 6.85
CA ASP A 356 -7.42 2.30 7.87
C ASP A 356 -7.49 1.24 8.99
N ARG A 357 -7.33 -0.04 8.64
CA ARG A 357 -7.29 -1.13 9.62
C ARG A 357 -6.04 -1.06 10.50
N LEU A 358 -4.86 -0.81 9.90
CA LEU A 358 -3.62 -0.59 10.66
C LEU A 358 -3.73 0.64 11.57
N VAL A 359 -4.29 1.74 11.08
CA VAL A 359 -4.58 2.93 11.91
C VAL A 359 -5.46 2.57 13.10
N SER A 360 -6.52 1.80 12.87
CA SER A 360 -7.45 1.36 13.93
C SER A 360 -6.74 0.52 14.98
N GLN A 361 -5.89 -0.43 14.56
CA GLN A 361 -5.12 -1.28 15.48
C GLN A 361 -4.15 -0.46 16.36
N LEU A 362 -3.49 0.56 15.80
CA LEU A 362 -2.61 1.46 16.56
C LEU A 362 -3.40 2.33 17.54
N GLN A 363 -4.59 2.80 17.16
CA GLN A 363 -5.47 3.58 18.05
C GLN A 363 -6.07 2.72 19.17
N GLU A 364 -6.38 1.46 18.89
CA GLU A 364 -6.85 0.49 19.89
C GLU A 364 -5.79 0.22 20.97
N ALA A 365 -4.50 0.28 20.62
CA ALA A 365 -3.40 0.13 21.57
C ALA A 365 -3.22 1.32 22.51
N ALA A 366 -3.58 2.54 22.10
CA ALA A 366 -3.56 3.72 22.97
C ALA A 366 -4.86 4.54 22.81
N PRO A 367 -5.98 4.07 23.39
CA PRO A 367 -7.28 4.71 23.20
C PRO A 367 -7.29 6.14 23.72
N GLY A 368 -7.68 7.09 22.86
CA GLY A 368 -7.79 8.50 23.18
C GLY A 368 -6.52 9.32 22.96
N ASP A 369 -5.40 8.69 22.59
CA ASP A 369 -4.21 9.43 22.14
C ASP A 369 -4.33 9.75 20.63
N PRO A 370 -4.46 11.04 20.23
CA PRO A 370 -4.52 11.42 18.83
C PRO A 370 -3.22 11.13 18.06
N MET A 371 -2.09 10.91 18.75
CA MET A 371 -0.79 10.64 18.17
C MET A 371 -0.46 9.15 18.07
N ALA A 372 -1.31 8.25 18.58
CA ALA A 372 -1.07 6.81 18.57
C ALA A 372 -0.77 6.27 17.16
N ALA A 373 -1.65 6.57 16.20
CA ALA A 373 -1.45 6.11 14.82
C ALA A 373 -0.25 6.77 14.13
N PRO A 374 -0.06 8.10 14.13
CA PRO A 374 1.14 8.72 13.56
C PRO A 374 2.46 8.19 14.16
N ASN A 375 2.54 8.06 15.49
CA ASN A 375 3.73 7.56 16.17
C ASN A 375 3.97 6.09 15.84
N GLY A 376 2.92 5.26 15.92
CA GLY A 376 3.01 3.84 15.58
C GLY A 376 3.42 3.61 14.13
N MET A 377 2.87 4.36 13.18
CA MET A 377 3.26 4.30 11.77
C MET A 377 4.73 4.71 11.58
N ALA A 378 5.21 5.76 12.26
CA ALA A 378 6.60 6.21 12.17
C ALA A 378 7.57 5.15 12.73
N THR A 379 7.24 4.56 13.87
CA THR A 379 8.01 3.48 14.52
C THR A 379 8.04 2.22 13.64
N LEU A 380 6.90 1.80 13.09
CA LEU A 380 6.83 0.65 12.19
C LEU A 380 7.65 0.88 10.90
N SER A 381 7.62 2.11 10.37
CA SER A 381 8.37 2.51 9.17
C SER A 381 9.88 2.51 9.38
N SER A 382 10.36 2.60 10.63
CA SER A 382 11.79 2.49 10.93
C SER A 382 12.28 1.03 11.03
N GLY A 383 11.37 0.06 10.84
CA GLY A 383 11.67 -1.37 10.78
C GLY A 383 11.44 -2.13 12.09
N ILE A 384 10.98 -1.44 13.14
CA ILE A 384 10.60 -2.04 14.42
C ILE A 384 9.39 -2.96 14.21
N SER A 385 9.34 -4.09 14.93
CA SER A 385 8.24 -5.05 14.84
C SER A 385 6.89 -4.43 15.23
N LEU A 386 5.79 -4.96 14.71
CA LEU A 386 4.45 -4.53 15.12
C LEU A 386 4.27 -4.68 16.64
N ASP A 387 4.67 -5.81 17.23
CA ASP A 387 4.55 -6.04 18.67
C ASP A 387 5.27 -4.97 19.49
N LYS A 388 6.51 -4.65 19.12
CA LYS A 388 7.29 -3.63 19.83
C LYS A 388 6.77 -2.22 19.58
N THR A 389 6.21 -1.98 18.40
CA THR A 389 5.52 -0.73 18.07
C THR A 389 4.31 -0.53 18.99
N LEU A 390 3.46 -1.55 19.13
CA LEU A 390 2.30 -1.51 20.04
C LEU A 390 2.72 -1.35 21.50
N GLU A 391 3.79 -2.03 21.94
CA GLU A 391 4.37 -1.85 23.28
C GLU A 391 4.79 -0.38 23.51
N SER A 392 5.45 0.24 22.52
CA SER A 392 5.92 1.63 22.63
C SER A 392 4.83 2.68 22.72
N LEU A 393 3.60 2.37 22.29
CA LEU A 393 2.44 3.25 22.44
C LEU A 393 1.91 3.29 23.87
N HIS A 394 2.20 2.28 24.69
CA HIS A 394 1.80 2.23 26.10
C HIS A 394 2.80 2.95 27.02
N GLY A 395 4.02 3.18 26.56
CA GLY A 395 5.05 3.89 27.31
C GLY A 395 6.46 3.65 26.77
N PRO A 396 7.48 4.23 27.45
CA PRO A 396 8.88 4.05 27.09
C PRO A 396 9.31 2.59 27.00
N VAL A 397 9.95 2.22 25.90
CA VAL A 397 10.51 0.88 25.69
C VAL A 397 12.03 0.91 25.50
N THR A 398 12.65 -0.25 25.70
CA THR A 398 14.02 -0.52 25.25
C THR A 398 13.98 -1.21 23.90
N LEU A 399 14.83 -0.79 22.98
CA LEU A 399 15.04 -1.45 21.71
C LEU A 399 16.38 -2.20 21.71
N THR A 400 16.35 -3.40 21.17
CA THR A 400 17.48 -4.25 20.86
C THR A 400 17.44 -4.65 19.39
N LEU A 401 18.46 -5.35 18.89
CA LEU A 401 18.46 -5.86 17.52
C LEU A 401 17.25 -6.78 17.22
N ALA A 402 16.80 -7.56 18.21
CA ALA A 402 15.70 -8.52 18.04
C ALA A 402 14.32 -7.85 17.84
N ASP A 403 14.21 -6.56 18.19
CA ASP A 403 12.98 -5.80 18.05
C ASP A 403 12.77 -5.27 16.62
N PHE A 404 13.76 -5.43 15.73
CA PHE A 404 13.66 -5.07 14.31
C PHE A 404 13.25 -6.29 13.50
N ALA A 405 12.03 -6.26 12.98
CA ALA A 405 11.58 -7.28 12.04
C ALA A 405 12.02 -6.96 10.59
N ASN A 406 12.13 -5.67 10.25
CA ASN A 406 12.77 -5.23 9.02
C ASN A 406 14.09 -4.52 9.37
N LEU A 407 15.21 -5.23 9.20
CA LEU A 407 16.51 -4.71 9.65
C LEU A 407 16.92 -3.45 8.86
N PRO A 408 17.22 -2.34 9.54
CA PRO A 408 17.65 -1.13 8.84
C PRO A 408 19.04 -1.30 8.22
N THR A 409 19.21 -0.78 7.01
CA THR A 409 20.46 -0.80 6.26
C THR A 409 21.01 0.62 6.12
N LEU A 410 22.32 0.73 5.82
CA LEU A 410 22.87 2.02 5.41
C LEU A 410 22.47 2.33 3.97
N THR A 411 22.61 3.60 3.56
CA THR A 411 22.28 4.04 2.19
C THR A 411 22.88 3.12 1.13
N ALA A 412 22.03 2.56 0.25
CA ALA A 412 22.50 1.66 -0.80
C ALA A 412 23.61 2.28 -1.66
N LEU A 413 24.63 1.48 -2.02
CA LEU A 413 25.81 1.95 -2.77
C LEU A 413 25.44 2.65 -4.10
N SER A 414 24.39 2.19 -4.78
CA SER A 414 23.88 2.79 -6.02
C SER A 414 23.38 4.24 -5.86
N ARG A 415 23.14 4.66 -4.61
CA ARG A 415 22.68 5.99 -4.21
C ARG A 415 23.80 6.84 -3.61
N LEU A 416 24.97 6.26 -3.37
CA LEU A 416 26.13 7.03 -2.97
C LEU A 416 26.70 7.76 -4.17
N GLY A 417 26.97 9.06 -3.98
CA GLY A 417 27.66 9.89 -4.96
C GLY A 417 29.13 9.50 -5.12
N THR A 418 29.92 10.34 -5.79
CA THR A 418 31.38 10.22 -5.81
C THR A 418 31.98 10.49 -4.41
N LEU A 419 33.28 10.27 -4.24
CA LEU A 419 33.98 10.61 -2.99
C LEU A 419 33.78 12.09 -2.60
N GLU A 420 33.84 13.00 -3.57
CA GLU A 420 33.64 14.43 -3.36
C GLU A 420 32.19 14.74 -2.94
N GLU A 421 31.21 14.06 -3.53
CA GLU A 421 29.79 14.25 -3.21
C GLU A 421 29.45 13.76 -1.80
N VAL A 422 29.98 12.59 -1.38
CA VAL A 422 29.77 12.10 -0.02
C VAL A 422 30.56 12.89 1.01
N GLU A 423 31.74 13.43 0.67
CA GLU A 423 32.46 14.38 1.53
C GLU A 423 31.65 15.68 1.72
N ALA A 424 31.11 16.24 0.64
CA ALA A 424 30.26 17.43 0.71
C ALA A 424 28.97 17.15 1.50
N SER A 425 28.42 15.94 1.41
CA SER A 425 27.30 15.54 2.28
C SER A 425 27.70 15.49 3.75
N LEU A 426 28.85 14.89 4.07
CA LEU A 426 29.36 14.83 5.44
C LEU A 426 29.62 16.23 6.02
N ALA A 427 30.21 17.13 5.22
CA ALA A 427 30.55 18.48 5.65
C ALA A 427 29.33 19.26 6.18
N LYS A 428 28.15 19.05 5.58
CA LYS A 428 26.88 19.65 6.05
C LYS A 428 26.53 19.26 7.48
N ASP A 429 26.96 18.08 7.94
CA ASP A 429 26.55 17.52 9.23
C ASP A 429 27.58 17.74 10.34
N LEU A 430 28.88 17.79 10.00
CA LEU A 430 29.97 17.83 10.97
C LEU A 430 29.83 19.01 11.95
N GLY A 431 29.65 20.23 11.45
CA GLY A 431 29.48 21.42 12.29
C GLY A 431 28.20 21.42 13.12
N ARG A 432 27.21 20.58 12.77
CA ARG A 432 25.94 20.44 13.47
C ARG A 432 25.96 19.33 14.52
N ARG A 433 26.88 18.36 14.43
CA ARG A 433 27.00 17.27 15.40
C ARG A 433 27.26 17.81 16.81
N GLY A 434 26.44 17.41 17.78
CA GLY A 434 26.54 17.87 19.17
C GLY A 434 25.95 19.25 19.41
N THR A 435 25.25 19.85 18.44
CA THR A 435 24.63 21.18 18.61
C THR A 435 23.20 21.14 19.15
N HIS A 436 22.49 20.02 18.95
CA HIS A 436 21.17 19.75 19.51
C HIS A 436 21.32 18.94 20.79
N ASN A 437 20.45 19.11 21.79
CA ASN A 437 20.53 18.40 23.07
C ASN A 437 21.97 18.36 23.65
N ARG A 438 22.60 19.54 23.66
CA ARG A 438 24.02 19.68 24.01
C ARG A 438 24.28 19.14 25.41
N LEU A 439 25.39 18.43 25.55
CA LEU A 439 25.90 18.01 26.84
C LEU A 439 27.00 19.00 27.27
N PRO A 440 26.91 19.60 28.47
CA PRO A 440 27.95 20.50 28.96
C PRO A 440 29.33 19.83 28.93
N ASP A 441 30.33 20.58 28.49
CA ASP A 441 31.75 20.17 28.46
C ASP A 441 32.07 18.89 27.68
N TYR A 442 31.17 18.48 26.78
CA TYR A 442 31.34 17.29 25.97
C TYR A 442 31.41 17.62 24.48
N THR A 443 32.46 17.12 23.84
CA THR A 443 32.71 17.25 22.39
C THR A 443 32.66 15.89 21.73
N PRO A 444 31.74 15.65 20.78
CA PRO A 444 31.66 14.38 20.06
C PRO A 444 32.92 14.06 19.27
N THR A 445 33.20 12.78 19.12
CA THR A 445 34.42 12.25 18.51
C THR A 445 34.15 11.28 17.37
N ILE A 446 35.11 11.18 16.46
CA ILE A 446 35.20 10.09 15.49
C ILE A 446 36.57 9.43 15.64
N SER A 447 36.58 8.13 15.91
CA SER A 447 37.80 7.35 16.08
C SER A 447 38.00 6.37 14.93
N PHE A 448 39.25 6.21 14.47
CA PHE A 448 39.63 5.28 13.41
C PHE A 448 40.72 4.34 13.92
N GLY A 449 40.60 3.05 13.65
CA GLY A 449 41.67 2.10 13.97
C GLY A 449 41.45 0.70 13.41
N ILE A 450 42.35 -0.21 13.74
CA ILE A 450 42.14 -1.65 13.52
C ILE A 450 41.39 -2.25 14.71
N ALA A 451 40.65 -3.34 14.48
CA ALA A 451 39.97 -4.06 15.55
C ALA A 451 40.98 -4.53 16.63
N GLY A 452 40.70 -4.20 17.89
CA GLY A 452 41.59 -4.54 19.03
C GLY A 452 42.86 -3.70 19.16
N GLY A 453 43.10 -2.73 18.27
CA GLY A 453 44.27 -1.83 18.31
C GLY A 453 43.96 -0.42 18.80
N GLU A 454 45.01 0.41 18.88
CA GLU A 454 44.88 1.84 19.18
C GLU A 454 44.05 2.59 18.12
N ALA A 455 43.48 3.73 18.52
CA ALA A 455 42.57 4.52 17.70
C ALA A 455 43.07 5.95 17.55
N GLU A 456 43.11 6.45 16.32
CA GLU A 456 43.25 7.87 16.04
C GLU A 456 41.90 8.55 16.27
N THR A 457 41.83 9.44 17.26
CA THR A 457 40.57 10.11 17.64
C THR A 457 40.56 11.55 17.17
N VAL A 458 39.48 11.95 16.50
CA VAL A 458 39.24 13.30 16.01
C VAL A 458 38.11 13.94 16.81
N HIS A 459 38.39 15.09 17.44
CA HIS A 459 37.36 15.90 18.09
C HIS A 459 36.69 16.80 17.06
N ILE A 460 35.44 16.49 16.69
CA ILE A 460 34.78 17.05 15.51
C ILE A 460 34.62 18.58 15.59
N GLN A 461 34.40 19.10 16.81
CA GLN A 461 34.23 20.54 17.03
C GLN A 461 35.53 21.28 17.38
N ASP A 462 36.68 20.62 17.39
CA ASP A 462 37.96 21.31 17.58
C ASP A 462 38.34 22.08 16.31
N THR A 463 38.18 23.41 16.36
CA THR A 463 38.49 24.34 15.26
C THR A 463 39.78 25.12 15.49
N SER A 464 40.56 24.77 16.51
CA SER A 464 41.75 25.53 16.92
C SER A 464 42.81 25.63 15.81
N GLY A 465 42.96 24.57 15.01
CA GLY A 465 43.89 24.50 13.87
C GLY A 465 43.39 25.13 12.57
N MET A 466 42.15 25.62 12.50
CA MET A 466 41.56 26.13 11.26
C MET A 466 41.84 27.63 11.06
N ASN A 467 42.14 28.04 9.83
CA ASN A 467 42.14 29.47 9.47
C ASN A 467 40.70 30.01 9.34
N GLU A 468 40.55 31.33 9.21
CA GLU A 468 39.22 31.97 9.17
C GLU A 468 38.32 31.46 8.03
N LYS A 469 38.88 31.30 6.82
CA LYS A 469 38.14 30.77 5.67
C LYS A 469 37.68 29.34 5.90
N ASP A 470 38.53 28.52 6.50
CA ASP A 470 38.24 27.12 6.77
C ASP A 470 37.21 26.94 7.91
N ARG A 471 37.27 27.80 8.94
CA ARG A 471 36.20 27.88 9.96
C ARG A 471 34.86 28.29 9.37
N ALA A 472 34.86 29.27 8.45
CA ALA A 472 33.64 29.69 7.77
C ALA A 472 33.06 28.56 6.91
N ALA A 473 33.90 27.79 6.21
CA ALA A 473 33.47 26.61 5.46
C ALA A 473 32.88 25.53 6.40
N PHE A 474 33.58 25.18 7.48
CA PHE A 474 33.10 24.22 8.48
C PHE A 474 31.75 24.62 9.08
N ALA A 475 31.61 25.88 9.50
CA ALA A 475 30.37 26.40 10.08
C ALA A 475 29.23 26.50 9.05
N GLY A 476 29.57 26.76 7.77
CA GLY A 476 28.62 26.82 6.66
C GLY A 476 28.17 25.46 6.13
N GLY A 477 28.77 24.36 6.59
CA GLY A 477 28.48 23.02 6.07
C GLY A 477 29.14 22.72 4.72
N GLU A 478 30.19 23.46 4.37
CA GLU A 478 30.98 23.29 3.14
C GLU A 478 32.25 22.47 3.43
N PRO A 479 32.82 21.76 2.42
CA PRO A 479 34.07 21.03 2.58
C PRO A 479 35.19 21.88 3.19
N SER A 480 35.79 21.37 4.27
CA SER A 480 36.82 22.03 5.09
C SER A 480 37.99 21.09 5.37
N SER A 481 39.05 21.57 6.03
CA SER A 481 40.15 20.69 6.44
C SER A 481 39.68 19.49 7.28
N MET A 482 38.63 19.66 8.10
CA MET A 482 38.05 18.59 8.92
C MET A 482 37.38 17.51 8.07
N SER A 483 36.50 17.86 7.13
CA SER A 483 35.84 16.86 6.27
C SER A 483 36.84 16.11 5.41
N ARG A 484 37.84 16.82 4.89
CA ARG A 484 38.93 16.22 4.09
C ARG A 484 39.79 15.26 4.89
N ASP A 485 40.14 15.61 6.13
CA ASP A 485 40.92 14.72 6.99
C ASP A 485 40.15 13.43 7.32
N LEU A 486 38.86 13.56 7.68
CA LEU A 486 37.99 12.41 7.94
C LEU A 486 37.82 11.52 6.70
N ALA A 487 37.60 12.12 5.52
CA ALA A 487 37.51 11.38 4.26
C ALA A 487 38.83 10.65 3.91
N ALA A 488 39.97 11.31 4.10
CA ALA A 488 41.29 10.70 3.88
C ALA A 488 41.55 9.54 4.84
N ARG A 489 41.17 9.67 6.13
CA ARG A 489 41.26 8.58 7.12
C ARG A 489 40.38 7.40 6.73
N ALA A 490 39.13 7.64 6.32
CA ALA A 490 38.22 6.59 5.86
C ALA A 490 38.79 5.84 4.64
N LEU A 491 39.32 6.55 3.64
CA LEU A 491 39.91 5.94 2.44
C LEU A 491 41.16 5.11 2.77
N ARG A 492 42.05 5.63 3.64
CA ARG A 492 43.21 4.87 4.14
C ARG A 492 42.78 3.64 4.89
N LEU A 493 41.80 3.77 5.80
CA LEU A 493 41.29 2.65 6.58
C LEU A 493 40.71 1.57 5.67
N CYS A 494 40.02 1.93 4.59
CA CYS A 494 39.49 0.97 3.60
C CYS A 494 40.55 0.43 2.62
N GLY A 495 41.83 0.79 2.78
CA GLY A 495 42.92 0.33 1.91
C GLY A 495 42.76 0.78 0.45
N GLY A 496 42.17 1.97 0.23
CA GLY A 496 41.89 2.48 -1.11
C GLY A 496 40.62 1.92 -1.77
N ASN A 497 39.85 1.06 -1.09
CA ASN A 497 38.56 0.62 -1.60
C ASN A 497 37.54 1.76 -1.57
N GLU A 498 37.29 2.37 -2.73
CA GLU A 498 36.42 3.53 -2.85
C GLU A 498 34.94 3.22 -2.53
N ALA A 499 34.41 2.06 -2.91
CA ALA A 499 33.02 1.72 -2.63
C ALA A 499 32.76 1.65 -1.12
N GLN A 500 33.66 0.98 -0.39
CA GLN A 500 33.62 0.88 1.07
C GLN A 500 33.87 2.25 1.73
N ALA A 501 34.85 3.01 1.24
CA ALA A 501 35.18 4.34 1.79
C ALA A 501 34.02 5.33 1.63
N ARG A 502 33.34 5.35 0.47
CA ARG A 502 32.17 6.20 0.25
C ARG A 502 31.05 5.91 1.25
N GLN A 503 30.82 4.63 1.56
CA GLN A 503 29.85 4.23 2.57
C GLN A 503 30.27 4.73 3.96
N VAL A 504 31.53 4.54 4.36
CA VAL A 504 32.04 5.01 5.66
C VAL A 504 31.88 6.54 5.77
N ILE A 505 32.26 7.28 4.73
CA ILE A 505 32.17 8.76 4.70
C ILE A 505 30.72 9.23 4.84
N GLN A 506 29.80 8.69 4.03
CA GLN A 506 28.39 9.05 4.12
C GLN A 506 27.80 8.73 5.51
N SER A 507 28.23 7.64 6.12
CA SER A 507 27.68 7.13 7.38
C SER A 507 28.20 7.87 8.61
N MET A 508 29.32 8.60 8.51
CA MET A 508 29.76 9.53 9.57
C MET A 508 28.78 10.71 9.76
N GLY A 509 28.01 11.04 8.72
CA GLY A 509 27.02 12.12 8.74
C GLY A 509 25.69 11.70 9.37
N GLN A 510 24.63 12.42 9.00
CA GLN A 510 23.26 12.14 9.40
C GLN A 510 22.81 10.73 8.99
N SER A 511 23.30 10.22 7.85
CA SER A 511 22.87 8.92 7.32
C SER A 511 23.15 7.76 8.27
N GLY A 512 24.30 7.70 8.94
CA GLY A 512 24.57 6.66 9.94
C GLY A 512 23.97 6.96 11.32
N ALA A 513 23.66 8.22 11.60
CA ALA A 513 23.04 8.65 12.86
C ALA A 513 21.50 8.56 12.88
N PHE A 514 20.87 8.07 11.81
CA PHE A 514 19.42 8.17 11.64
C PHE A 514 18.62 7.41 12.71
N LEU A 515 19.13 6.29 13.23
CA LEU A 515 18.46 5.53 14.30
C LEU A 515 18.28 6.37 15.57
N VAL A 516 19.18 7.32 15.83
CA VAL A 516 19.02 8.27 16.95
C VAL A 516 17.73 9.08 16.79
N ARG A 517 17.51 9.64 15.59
CA ARG A 517 16.30 10.44 15.33
C ARG A 517 15.05 9.60 15.29
N SER A 518 15.08 8.49 14.55
CA SER A 518 13.88 7.71 14.27
C SER A 518 13.41 6.89 15.48
N ASN A 519 14.33 6.47 16.36
CA ASN A 519 14.01 5.48 17.39
C ASN A 519 14.25 5.96 18.83
N SER A 520 14.92 7.10 19.05
CA SER A 520 14.93 7.67 20.41
C SER A 520 13.54 7.97 20.98
N PRO A 521 12.53 8.44 20.21
CA PRO A 521 11.24 8.82 20.79
C PRO A 521 10.51 7.67 21.48
N VAL A 522 10.71 6.42 21.05
CA VAL A 522 10.06 5.26 21.69
C VAL A 522 10.56 5.00 23.11
N THR A 523 11.68 5.60 23.51
CA THR A 523 12.23 5.55 24.87
C THR A 523 11.69 6.66 25.77
N GLY A 524 10.79 7.51 25.27
CA GLY A 524 10.31 8.71 25.95
C GLY A 524 11.29 9.89 25.94
N ILE A 525 12.48 9.74 25.33
CA ILE A 525 13.50 10.78 25.21
C ILE A 525 13.71 11.09 23.73
N PHE A 526 13.40 12.32 23.32
CA PHE A 526 13.63 12.75 21.94
C PHE A 526 15.06 13.22 21.71
N GLU A 527 15.73 12.63 20.74
CA GLU A 527 17.07 13.02 20.28
C GLU A 527 17.10 13.22 18.77
N SER A 528 17.93 14.15 18.31
CA SER A 528 18.18 14.38 16.89
C SER A 528 19.40 13.59 16.43
N GLU A 529 19.48 13.30 15.12
CA GLU A 529 20.69 12.91 14.41
C GLU A 529 21.87 13.86 14.61
N HIS A 530 21.66 15.07 15.16
CA HIS A 530 22.68 16.06 15.46
C HIS A 530 22.98 16.19 16.97
N SER A 531 22.39 15.33 17.80
CA SER A 531 22.75 15.22 19.22
C SER A 531 24.18 14.68 19.40
N PRO A 532 24.82 14.88 20.58
CA PRO A 532 26.13 14.33 20.87
C PRO A 532 26.16 12.81 20.67
N LEU A 533 27.05 12.34 19.80
CA LEU A 533 27.15 10.94 19.38
C LEU A 533 28.59 10.70 18.95
N ASP A 534 29.26 9.74 19.58
CA ASP A 534 30.57 9.27 19.18
C ASP A 534 30.45 8.20 18.10
N ILE A 535 31.46 8.14 17.22
CA ILE A 535 31.55 7.16 16.16
C ILE A 535 32.90 6.46 16.25
N ASP A 536 32.91 5.15 16.49
CA ASP A 536 34.10 4.32 16.47
C ASP A 536 34.15 3.45 15.21
N ILE A 537 35.19 3.62 14.41
CA ILE A 537 35.33 3.02 13.08
C ILE A 537 36.53 2.08 13.08
N ARG A 538 36.28 0.78 12.92
CA ARG A 538 37.32 -0.26 12.98
C ARG A 538 37.40 -1.09 11.73
N ARG A 539 38.62 -1.35 11.26
CA ARG A 539 38.87 -2.37 10.24
C ARG A 539 39.07 -3.74 10.88
N GLU A 540 38.32 -4.72 10.39
CA GLU A 540 38.46 -6.13 10.72
C GLU A 540 39.47 -6.83 9.79
N GLU A 541 40.00 -7.97 10.25
CA GLU A 541 40.95 -8.79 9.47
C GLU A 541 40.36 -9.32 8.16
N ASN A 542 39.05 -9.60 8.14
CA ASN A 542 38.31 -10.06 6.96
C ASN A 542 38.08 -8.94 5.91
N GLY A 543 38.53 -7.72 6.16
CA GLY A 543 38.37 -6.57 5.28
C GLY A 543 37.08 -5.77 5.48
N ASN A 544 36.20 -6.17 6.40
CA ASN A 544 35.04 -5.39 6.78
C ASN A 544 35.45 -4.15 7.60
N ILE A 545 34.56 -3.16 7.61
CA ILE A 545 34.61 -2.03 8.54
C ILE A 545 33.42 -2.12 9.49
N THR A 546 33.64 -2.01 10.80
CA THR A 546 32.58 -1.78 11.77
C THR A 546 32.47 -0.30 12.09
N MET A 547 31.26 0.23 12.09
CA MET A 547 30.95 1.59 12.54
C MET A 547 30.01 1.50 13.73
N ARG A 548 30.54 1.73 14.93
CA ARG A 548 29.77 1.79 16.17
C ARG A 548 29.42 3.23 16.49
N PHE A 549 28.15 3.48 16.75
CA PHE A 549 27.61 4.77 17.12
C PHE A 549 27.13 4.66 18.56
N TYR A 550 27.65 5.50 19.44
CA TYR A 550 27.28 5.42 20.86
C TYR A 550 27.21 6.79 21.51
N LYS A 551 26.34 6.90 22.52
CA LYS A 551 26.21 8.13 23.31
C LYS A 551 27.07 8.06 24.56
N PRO A 552 27.64 9.20 24.99
CA PRO A 552 28.43 9.26 26.21
C PRO A 552 27.56 9.02 27.45
N GLU A 553 28.21 8.69 28.57
CA GLU A 553 27.53 8.37 29.83
C GLU A 553 26.66 9.51 30.38
N GLN A 554 27.03 10.75 30.09
CA GLN A 554 26.27 11.94 30.50
C GLN A 554 24.95 12.10 29.74
N SER A 555 24.75 11.40 28.63
CA SER A 555 23.48 11.43 27.90
C SER A 555 22.38 10.74 28.72
N PRO A 556 21.16 11.30 28.80
CA PRO A 556 20.04 10.62 29.45
C PRO A 556 19.61 9.34 28.69
N LEU A 557 20.10 9.17 27.46
CA LEU A 557 19.81 8.04 26.59
C LEU A 557 21.07 7.18 26.38
N ASP A 558 20.91 5.87 26.53
CA ASP A 558 21.90 4.85 26.19
C ASP A 558 21.60 4.36 24.78
N ILE A 559 22.30 4.92 23.80
CA ILE A 559 22.31 4.44 22.43
C ILE A 559 23.68 3.81 22.18
N ASP A 560 23.66 2.59 21.66
CA ASP A 560 24.83 1.86 21.19
C ASP A 560 24.41 0.93 20.06
N TYR A 561 24.84 1.22 18.83
CA TYR A 561 24.55 0.36 17.69
C TYR A 561 25.72 0.31 16.72
N THR A 562 25.84 -0.82 16.02
CA THR A 562 26.98 -1.10 15.14
C THR A 562 26.50 -1.58 13.79
N TYR A 563 27.01 -0.93 12.74
CA TYR A 563 26.91 -1.41 11.36
C TYR A 563 28.20 -2.13 10.97
N THR A 564 28.08 -3.20 10.18
CA THR A 564 29.20 -3.78 9.43
C THR A 564 29.07 -3.39 7.97
N ILE A 565 30.15 -2.86 7.41
CA ILE A 565 30.30 -2.48 6.00
C ILE A 565 31.26 -3.47 5.33
N THR A 566 30.73 -4.28 4.42
CA THR A 566 31.51 -5.25 3.64
C THR A 566 32.33 -4.56 2.53
N PRO A 567 33.35 -5.22 1.94
CA PRO A 567 34.17 -4.64 0.88
C PRO A 567 33.40 -4.19 -0.37
N ASP A 568 32.21 -4.75 -0.61
CA ASP A 568 31.31 -4.32 -1.69
C ASP A 568 30.46 -3.08 -1.32
N GLY A 569 30.69 -2.48 -0.15
CA GLY A 569 30.03 -1.26 0.31
C GLY A 569 28.66 -1.47 0.97
N GLN A 570 28.19 -2.71 1.16
CA GLN A 570 26.91 -2.94 1.83
C GLN A 570 27.02 -2.75 3.34
N GLY A 571 26.13 -1.93 3.93
CA GLY A 571 26.07 -1.68 5.36
C GLY A 571 24.89 -2.35 6.04
N ARG A 572 25.14 -3.24 7.01
CA ARG A 572 24.09 -3.96 7.76
C ARG A 572 24.22 -3.77 9.27
N LEU A 573 23.10 -3.54 9.94
CA LEU A 573 23.03 -3.46 11.39
C LEU A 573 23.37 -4.82 12.01
N LYS A 574 24.27 -4.86 13.00
CA LYS A 574 24.75 -6.08 13.67
C LYS A 574 24.55 -6.08 15.18
N ALA A 575 24.48 -4.91 15.78
CA ALA A 575 24.18 -4.74 17.19
C ALA A 575 23.37 -3.47 17.35
N CYS A 576 22.42 -3.47 18.28
CA CYS A 576 21.62 -2.31 18.60
C CYS A 576 21.12 -2.42 20.04
N ARG A 577 21.25 -1.32 20.77
CA ARG A 577 20.65 -1.09 22.08
C ARG A 577 20.29 0.38 22.19
N ILE A 578 19.03 0.68 22.43
CA ILE A 578 18.51 2.04 22.63
C ILE A 578 17.56 2.02 23.82
N GLN A 579 17.92 2.68 24.92
CA GLN A 579 17.12 2.72 26.15
C GLN A 579 17.39 4.00 26.94
N ALA A 580 16.45 4.43 27.79
CA ALA A 580 16.73 5.48 28.76
C ALA A 580 17.73 5.00 29.83
N ARG A 581 18.74 5.82 30.20
CA ARG A 581 19.72 5.49 31.26
C ARG A 581 19.12 5.55 32.67
N GLN A 582 18.03 6.29 32.84
CA GLN A 582 17.23 6.31 34.06
C GLN A 582 15.75 6.28 33.64
N PRO A 583 14.88 5.49 34.29
CA PRO A 583 13.46 5.55 34.01
C PRO A 583 12.98 6.96 34.32
N ALA A 584 12.39 7.64 33.33
CA ALA A 584 11.72 8.91 33.55
C ALA A 584 10.73 8.71 34.71
N ALA A 585 10.91 9.44 35.81
CA ALA A 585 9.94 9.43 36.89
C ALA A 585 8.57 9.76 36.27
N PRO A 586 7.51 9.00 36.57
CA PRO A 586 6.20 9.24 35.99
C PRO A 586 5.80 10.68 36.30
N GLN A 587 5.58 11.48 35.27
CA GLN A 587 5.01 12.81 35.43
C GLN A 587 3.62 12.59 36.05
N SER A 588 3.48 13.05 37.30
CA SER A 588 2.23 12.99 38.04
C SER A 588 1.12 13.69 37.26
N ALA A 589 -0.02 13.00 37.17
CA ALA A 589 -1.24 13.32 36.41
C ALA A 589 -1.75 14.76 36.51
#